data_AF-A0A158B045-F1
#
_entry.id   AF-A0A158B045-F1
#
_cell.length_a   1.000
_cell.length_b   1.000
_cell.length_c   1.000
_cell.angle_alpha   90.00
_cell.angle_beta   90.00
_cell.angle_gamma   90.00
#
_symmetry.space_group_name_H-M   'P 1'
#
loop_
_entity.id
_entity.type
_entity.pdbx_description
1 polymer ?
#
loop_
_entity_poly.entity_id
_entity_poly.type
_entity_poly.pdbx_seq_one_letter_code
_entity_poly.pdbx_strand_id
1 'polypeptide(L)' 'MSKKAKQASERIADDMIEQPVDEWVPDYDHECENCGETPVVTGVHRGIVVVATGMCGCCTWGEAACIDPAQW' A
#
# COMPACT_ATOMS: atom_id res chain seq x y z
N MET A 1 6.14 35.19 19.46
CA MET A 1 6.14 33.81 18.92
C MET A 1 6.94 33.80 17.62
N SER A 2 8.08 33.10 17.60
CA SER A 2 9.13 33.25 16.58
C SER A 2 8.79 32.50 15.27
N LYS A 3 8.89 33.18 14.12
CA LYS A 3 8.57 32.66 12.77
C LYS A 3 9.30 31.35 12.41
N LYS A 4 10.41 31.05 13.09
CA LYS A 4 11.21 29.83 12.89
C LYS A 4 10.49 28.55 13.34
N ALA A 5 9.60 28.63 14.33
CA ALA A 5 8.90 27.45 14.84
C ALA A 5 7.82 26.93 13.86
N LYS A 6 7.18 27.86 13.12
CA LYS A 6 6.14 27.51 12.14
C LYS A 6 6.72 26.80 10.90
N GLN A 7 7.92 27.19 10.48
CA GLN A 7 8.59 26.62 9.31
C GLN A 7 9.14 25.20 9.57
N ALA A 8 9.42 24.86 10.82
CA ALA A 8 9.84 23.50 11.21
C ALA A 8 8.65 22.53 11.21
N SER A 9 7.46 22.96 11.64
CA SER A 9 6.27 22.11 11.66
C SER A 9 5.68 21.86 10.26
N GLU A 10 5.76 22.82 9.33
CA GLU A 10 5.31 22.61 7.94
C GLU A 10 6.16 21.58 7.19
N ARG A 11 7.46 21.48 7.49
CA ARG A 11 8.34 20.48 6.85
C ARG A 11 8.11 19.04 7.29
N ILE A 12 7.50 18.83 8.47
CA ILE A 12 7.21 17.48 8.97
C ILE A 12 5.93 16.93 8.33
N ALA A 13 5.01 17.82 7.93
CA ALA A 13 3.75 17.43 7.29
C ALA A 13 3.93 17.00 5.82
N ASP A 14 4.97 17.51 5.13
CA ASP A 14 5.31 17.11 3.76
C ASP A 14 6.06 15.76 3.71
N ASP A 15 6.56 15.29 4.86
CA ASP A 15 7.34 14.05 5.01
C ASP A 15 6.48 12.84 5.39
N MET A 16 5.15 13.00 5.45
CA MET A 16 4.19 11.89 5.32
C MET A 16 4.06 11.44 3.87
N ILE A 17 5.20 11.35 3.18
CA ILE A 17 5.29 10.62 1.92
C ILE A 17 5.02 9.16 2.29
N GLU A 18 3.76 8.74 2.17
CA GLU A 18 3.44 7.35 1.89
C GLU A 18 4.44 6.91 0.83
N GLN A 19 5.41 6.09 1.24
CA GLN A 19 6.48 5.66 0.34
C GLN A 19 5.79 5.14 -0.93
N PRO A 20 6.12 5.67 -2.11
CA PRO A 20 5.42 5.27 -3.32
C PRO A 20 5.58 3.76 -3.50
N VAL A 21 4.49 3.07 -3.83
CA VAL A 21 4.58 1.64 -4.14
C VAL A 21 5.23 1.50 -5.52
N ASP A 22 6.36 0.80 -5.58
CA ASP A 22 7.06 0.52 -6.83
C ASP A 22 6.48 -0.73 -7.52
N GLU A 23 6.05 -1.72 -6.73
CA GLU A 23 5.56 -3.01 -7.20
C GLU A 23 4.45 -3.55 -6.29
N TRP A 24 3.40 -4.13 -6.88
CA TRP A 24 2.39 -4.90 -6.17
C TRP A 24 2.70 -6.38 -6.30
N VAL A 25 2.91 -7.04 -5.16
CA VAL A 25 3.25 -8.47 -5.11
C VAL A 25 2.14 -9.28 -4.44
N PRO A 26 1.88 -10.51 -4.90
CA PRO A 26 0.98 -11.43 -4.24
C PRO A 26 1.60 -12.00 -2.97
N ASP A 27 0.88 -11.86 -1.87
CA ASP A 27 1.13 -12.55 -0.61
C ASP A 27 0.13 -13.71 -0.46
N TYR A 28 0.67 -14.92 -0.57
CA TYR A 28 -0.10 -16.17 -0.47
C TYR A 28 -0.18 -16.72 0.96
N ASP A 29 0.54 -16.12 1.92
CA ASP A 29 0.56 -16.55 3.31
C ASP A 29 -0.62 -15.97 4.10
N HIS A 30 -1.31 -14.96 3.55
CA HIS A 30 -2.46 -14.30 4.17
C HIS A 30 -3.72 -14.38 3.29
N GLU A 31 -4.87 -14.35 3.95
CA GLU A 31 -6.19 -14.39 3.31
C GLU A 31 -6.84 -13.00 3.28
N CYS A 32 -7.63 -12.72 2.25
CA CYS A 32 -8.36 -11.47 2.11
C CYS A 32 -9.37 -11.32 3.26
N GLU A 33 -9.28 -10.22 4.00
CA GLU A 33 -10.17 -9.92 5.13
C GLU A 33 -11.63 -9.71 4.71
N ASN A 34 -11.87 -9.38 3.44
CA ASN A 34 -13.22 -9.13 2.92
C ASN A 34 -13.91 -10.37 2.33
N CYS A 35 -13.19 -11.19 1.54
CA CYS A 35 -13.79 -12.34 0.84
C CYS A 35 -13.15 -13.70 1.16
N GLY A 36 -12.05 -13.73 1.91
CA GLY A 36 -11.30 -14.94 2.24
C GLY A 36 -10.44 -15.52 1.11
N GLU A 37 -10.40 -14.89 -0.06
CA GLU A 37 -9.54 -15.37 -1.16
C GLU A 37 -8.06 -15.02 -0.96
N THR A 38 -7.20 -15.81 -1.60
CA THR A 38 -5.75 -15.59 -1.70
C THR A 38 -5.36 -15.47 -3.17
N PRO A 39 -4.27 -14.77 -3.52
CA PRO A 39 -3.38 -13.99 -2.66
C PRO A 39 -3.90 -12.60 -2.28
N VAL A 40 -3.39 -12.03 -1.18
CA VAL A 40 -3.57 -10.61 -0.83
C VAL A 40 -2.53 -9.72 -1.50
N VAL A 41 -2.86 -8.44 -1.66
CA VAL A 41 -2.02 -7.45 -2.32
C VAL A 41 -1.06 -6.82 -1.32
N THR A 42 0.23 -6.90 -1.63
CA THR A 42 1.28 -6.24 -0.85
C THR A 42 2.03 -5.23 -1.72
N GLY A 43 2.10 -4.00 -1.27
CA GLY A 43 2.85 -2.92 -1.93
C GLY A 43 4.29 -2.87 -1.42
N VAL A 44 5.23 -2.96 -2.34
CA VAL A 44 6.67 -2.97 -2.08
C VAL A 44 7.31 -1.71 -2.65
N HIS A 45 8.16 -1.04 -1.88
CA HIS A 45 9.05 0.03 -2.31
C HIS A 45 10.49 -0.39 -2.05
N ARG A 46 11.34 -0.41 -3.07
CA ARG A 46 12.76 -0.80 -2.96
C ARG A 46 13.00 -2.14 -2.23
N GLY A 47 12.12 -3.12 -2.45
CA GLY A 47 12.20 -4.44 -1.81
C GLY A 47 11.72 -4.49 -0.36
N ILE A 48 11.14 -3.40 0.16
CA ILE A 48 10.56 -3.33 1.51
C ILE A 48 9.04 -3.21 1.36
N VAL A 49 8.29 -4.00 2.12
CA VAL A 49 6.83 -3.86 2.20
C VAL A 49 6.49 -2.51 2.83
N VAL A 50 5.81 -1.66 2.08
CA VAL A 50 5.36 -0.33 2.53
C VAL A 50 3.85 -0.26 2.72
N VAL A 51 3.11 -1.15 2.05
CA VAL A 51 1.65 -1.25 2.17
C VAL A 51 1.26 -2.73 2.25
N ALA A 52 0.46 -3.10 3.23
CA ALA A 52 -0.21 -4.40 3.30
C ALA A 52 -1.71 -4.11 3.34
N THR A 53 -2.43 -4.45 2.26
CA THR A 53 -3.86 -4.07 2.16
C THR A 53 -4.76 -5.01 2.95
N GLY A 54 -4.30 -6.23 3.25
CA GLY A 54 -5.15 -7.29 3.81
C GLY A 54 -6.24 -7.76 2.84
N MET A 55 -6.21 -7.32 1.58
CA MET A 55 -7.24 -7.58 0.58
C MET A 55 -6.65 -8.23 -0.66
N CYS A 56 -7.37 -9.17 -1.27
CA CYS A 56 -7.01 -9.70 -2.59
C CYS A 56 -7.13 -8.62 -3.68
N GLY A 57 -6.59 -8.90 -4.87
CA GLY A 57 -6.62 -7.94 -5.97
C GLY A 57 -8.04 -7.53 -6.36
N CYS A 58 -8.96 -8.48 -6.48
CA CYS A 58 -10.38 -8.21 -6.75
C CYS A 58 -11.01 -7.24 -5.73
N CYS A 59 -10.70 -7.40 -4.44
CA CYS A 59 -11.25 -6.54 -3.38
C CYS A 59 -10.53 -5.19 -3.29
N THR A 60 -9.25 -5.14 -3.66
CA THR A 60 -8.44 -3.91 -3.68
C THR A 60 -8.85 -2.98 -4.81
N TRP A 61 -9.03 -3.51 -6.02
CA TRP A 61 -9.31 -2.69 -7.22
C TRP A 61 -10.75 -2.77 -7.71
N GLY A 62 -11.54 -3.74 -7.25
CA GLY A 62 -12.94 -3.91 -7.69
C GLY A 62 -13.09 -4.52 -9.09
N GLU A 63 -12.00 -5.04 -9.66
CA GLU A 63 -11.98 -5.63 -11.00
C GLU A 63 -11.76 -7.14 -10.94
N ALA A 64 -12.59 -7.91 -11.66
CA ALA A 64 -12.49 -9.36 -11.68
C ALA A 64 -11.19 -9.88 -12.32
N ALA A 65 -10.56 -9.08 -13.20
CA ALA A 65 -9.29 -9.42 -13.82
C ALA A 65 -8.14 -9.44 -12.79
N CYS A 66 -8.27 -8.69 -11.69
CA CYS A 66 -7.30 -8.68 -10.60
C CYS A 66 -7.36 -9.94 -9.72
N ILE A 67 -8.05 -11.00 -10.14
CA ILE A 67 -7.84 -12.34 -9.58
C ILE A 67 -6.45 -12.89 -9.97
N ASP A 68 -5.91 -12.44 -11.11
CA ASP A 68 -4.57 -12.80 -11.58
C ASP A 68 -3.54 -11.77 -11.11
N PRO A 69 -2.57 -12.14 -10.27
CA PRO A 69 -1.49 -11.24 -9.84
C PRO A 69 -0.64 -10.66 -10.97
N ALA A 70 -0.64 -11.27 -12.15
CA ALA A 70 0.04 -10.70 -13.32
C ALA A 70 -0.66 -9.46 -13.89
N GLN A 71 -1.83 -9.06 -13.36
CA GLN A 71 -2.62 -7.92 -13.80
C GLN A 71 -2.66 -6.78 -12.77
N TRP A 72 -1.85 -6.84 -11.72
CA TRP A 72 -1.76 -5.85 -10.65
C TRP A 72 -0.74 -4.74 -10.94
#